data_AF-A0A7S1V3Y9-F1
#
_entry.id   AF-A0A7S1V3Y9-F1
#
_cell.length_a   1.000
_cell.length_b   1.000
_cell.length_c   1.000
_cell.angle_alpha   90.00
_cell.angle_beta   90.00
_cell.angle_gamma   90.00
#
_symmetry.space_group_name_H-M   'P 1'
#
loop_
_entity.id
_entity.type
_entity.pdbx_description
1 polymer ?
#
loop_
_entity_poly.entity_id
_entity_poly.type
_entity_poly.pdbx_seq_one_letter_code
_entity_poly.pdbx_strand_id
1 'polypeptide(L)'
;DRINLLAFDLLQNSGDKRKRKEHHHASLESVGVMLDNLVHVQDYPPSKIILGIPAYARHGTNPKHNVRTFAELIKDGYRDLDSNSYKGYLFDSPGRVRDKVELAKKFQLGGVFLWELGQDVQVRGAPGGMLLEAAAVGEYIFFSDEDLDIEEVDENEEL
;
A
#
# COMPACT_ATOMS: atom_id res chain seq x y z
N ASP A 1 20.53 -2.72 -13.19
CA ASP A 1 19.26 -2.56 -13.94
C ASP A 1 18.20 -1.76 -13.20
N ARG A 2 17.77 -2.15 -11.99
CA ARG A 2 16.83 -1.38 -11.17
C ARG A 2 17.22 -1.40 -9.68
N ILE A 3 16.64 -0.49 -8.89
CA ILE A 3 16.71 -0.39 -7.42
C ILE A 3 15.28 -0.52 -6.90
N ASN A 4 14.96 -1.63 -6.24
CA ASN A 4 13.65 -1.82 -5.61
C ASN A 4 13.68 -1.20 -4.22
N LEU A 5 13.04 -0.05 -4.06
CA LEU A 5 13.03 0.70 -2.81
C LEU A 5 11.92 0.18 -1.89
N LEU A 6 12.32 -0.53 -0.83
CA LEU A 6 11.42 -1.03 0.21
C LEU A 6 11.03 0.12 1.17
N ALA A 7 10.23 1.07 0.69
CA ALA A 7 9.81 2.28 1.42
C ALA A 7 8.66 2.02 2.42
N PHE A 8 8.77 0.93 3.18
CA PHE A 8 7.81 0.49 4.17
C PHE A 8 8.54 -0.14 5.36
N ASP A 9 7.80 -0.47 6.41
CA ASP A 9 8.34 -0.87 7.71
C ASP A 9 9.19 0.21 8.39
N LEU A 10 8.90 1.46 8.07
CA LEU A 10 9.52 2.67 8.64
C LEU A 10 9.07 2.95 10.08
N LEU A 11 8.85 1.89 10.86
CA LEU A 11 8.45 1.98 12.26
C LEU A 11 9.54 2.74 13.02
N GLN A 12 9.30 4.03 13.28
CA GLN A 12 10.22 4.80 14.10
C GLN A 12 10.21 4.25 15.52
N ASN A 13 11.38 3.87 16.02
CA ASN A 13 11.61 3.70 17.45
C ASN A 13 11.61 5.09 18.11
N SER A 14 10.46 5.74 18.19
CA SER A 14 10.33 6.90 19.06
C SER A 14 10.34 6.37 20.50
N GLY A 15 11.40 6.69 21.24
CA GLY A 15 11.51 6.42 22.68
C GLY A 15 10.39 7.08 23.50
N ASP A 16 9.59 7.95 22.87
CA ASP A 16 8.41 8.57 23.43
C ASP A 16 7.15 7.71 23.16
N LYS A 17 6.67 7.05 24.22
CA LYS A 17 5.45 6.23 24.21
C LYS A 17 4.19 7.02 23.80
N ARG A 18 4.19 8.36 23.93
CA ARG A 18 3.04 9.21 23.56
C ARG A 18 2.96 9.51 22.06
N LYS A 19 4.09 9.48 21.35
CA LYS A 19 4.15 9.67 19.90
C LYS A 19 3.83 8.39 19.11
N ARG A 20 3.80 7.22 19.75
CA ARG A 20 3.49 5.93 19.12
C ARG A 20 2.11 5.84 18.47
N LYS A 21 1.21 6.78 18.75
CA LYS A 21 -0.22 6.62 18.46
C LYS A 21 -0.55 6.49 16.96
N GLU A 22 0.27 7.00 16.05
CA GLU A 22 -0.12 7.10 14.62
C GLU A 22 1.09 6.96 13.66
N HIS A 23 2.10 6.13 13.98
CA HIS A 23 3.22 5.93 13.05
C HIS A 23 2.85 4.93 11.95
N HIS A 24 2.27 5.46 10.87
CA HIS A 24 2.03 4.71 9.66
C HIS A 24 3.35 4.14 9.10
N HIS A 25 3.43 2.83 8.89
CA HIS A 25 4.68 2.14 8.55
C HIS A 25 5.20 2.43 7.12
N ALA A 26 4.42 3.14 6.31
CA ALA A 26 4.76 3.51 4.95
C ALA A 26 4.13 4.87 4.52
N SER A 27 4.14 5.89 5.39
CA SER A 27 3.44 7.14 5.08
C SER A 27 3.97 7.83 3.82
N LEU A 28 3.08 8.52 3.09
CA LEU A 28 3.43 9.28 1.87
C LEU A 28 4.55 10.31 2.14
N GLU A 29 4.49 10.98 3.29
CA GLU A 29 5.50 11.96 3.72
C GLU A 29 6.88 11.30 3.90
N SER A 30 6.95 10.20 4.64
CA SER A 30 8.23 9.51 4.89
C SER A 30 8.83 8.95 3.60
N VAL A 31 7.98 8.44 2.70
CA VAL A 31 8.40 8.03 1.35
C VAL A 31 8.93 9.23 0.57
N GLY A 32 8.24 10.37 0.58
CA GLY A 32 8.68 11.59 -0.10
C GLY A 32 10.05 12.09 0.37
N VAL A 33 10.28 12.12 1.69
CA VAL A 33 11.59 12.48 2.27
C VAL A 33 12.67 11.50 1.84
N MET A 34 12.37 10.21 1.79
CA MET A 34 13.33 9.20 1.32
C MET A 34 13.69 9.37 -0.16
N LEU A 35 12.69 9.63 -1.00
CA LEU A 35 12.89 9.88 -2.44
C LEU A 35 13.69 11.16 -2.68
N ASP A 36 13.37 12.25 -1.98
CA ASP A 36 14.12 13.51 -2.05
C ASP A 36 15.60 13.30 -1.73
N ASN A 37 15.90 12.58 -0.64
CA ASN A 37 17.26 12.25 -0.27
C ASN A 37 17.97 11.37 -1.32
N LEU A 38 17.31 10.36 -1.86
CA LEU A 38 17.92 9.49 -2.88
C LEU A 38 18.18 10.24 -4.19
N VAL A 39 17.20 10.99 -4.67
CA VAL A 39 17.24 11.63 -5.99
C VAL A 39 18.04 12.93 -5.97
N HIS A 40 17.81 13.80 -5.00
CA HIS A 40 18.35 15.17 -5.02
C HIS A 40 19.61 15.33 -4.16
N VAL A 41 19.79 14.53 -3.11
CA VAL A 41 20.98 14.61 -2.25
C VAL A 41 22.04 13.59 -2.67
N GLN A 42 21.63 12.34 -2.91
CA GLN A 42 22.55 11.26 -3.28
C GLN A 42 22.69 11.07 -4.80
N ASP A 43 21.95 11.84 -5.60
CA ASP A 43 22.04 11.86 -7.07
C ASP A 43 21.83 10.48 -7.73
N TYR A 44 20.94 9.65 -7.16
CA TYR A 44 20.55 8.40 -7.81
C TYR A 44 19.66 8.70 -9.04
N PRO A 45 19.93 8.07 -10.21
CA PRO A 45 19.09 8.23 -11.38
C PRO A 45 17.64 7.78 -11.10
N PRO A 46 16.64 8.68 -11.16
CA PRO A 46 15.26 8.35 -10.75
C PRO A 46 14.67 7.19 -11.54
N SER A 47 14.95 7.12 -12.84
CA SER A 47 14.49 6.05 -13.72
C SER A 47 14.97 4.66 -13.33
N LYS A 48 15.99 4.53 -12.46
CA LYS A 48 16.43 3.22 -11.93
C LYS A 48 15.68 2.81 -10.67
N ILE A 49 15.02 3.73 -9.97
CA ILE A 49 14.32 3.46 -8.72
C ILE A 49 12.90 2.99 -9.01
N ILE A 50 12.49 1.89 -8.38
CA ILE A 50 11.12 1.38 -8.38
C ILE A 50 10.60 1.47 -6.94
N LEU A 51 9.50 2.20 -6.72
CA LEU A 51 8.95 2.41 -5.38
C LEU A 51 8.11 1.21 -4.93
N GLY A 52 8.47 0.61 -3.80
CA GLY A 52 7.68 -0.45 -3.17
C GLY A 52 6.50 0.08 -2.36
N ILE A 53 5.35 -0.56 -2.50
CA ILE A 53 4.09 -0.25 -1.82
C ILE A 53 3.63 -1.50 -1.06
N PRO A 54 3.40 -1.44 0.27
CA PRO A 54 2.98 -2.61 1.03
C PRO A 54 1.50 -2.93 0.81
N ALA A 55 1.18 -4.20 0.52
CA ALA A 55 -0.18 -4.75 0.46
C ALA A 55 -0.60 -5.37 1.81
N TYR A 56 -0.03 -4.87 2.92
CA TYR A 56 -0.31 -5.32 4.27
C TYR A 56 -0.33 -4.15 5.24
N ALA A 57 -0.87 -4.42 6.41
CA ALA A 57 -1.10 -3.50 7.48
C ALA A 57 -0.30 -3.89 8.72
N ARG A 58 0.08 -2.90 9.52
CA ARG A 58 0.63 -3.11 10.86
C ARG A 58 -0.26 -2.48 11.92
N HIS A 59 -0.46 -3.18 13.03
CA HIS A 59 -1.21 -2.62 14.15
C HIS A 59 -0.41 -1.52 14.85
N GLY A 60 -1.02 -0.36 15.12
CA GLY A 60 -0.33 0.80 15.69
C GLY A 60 0.29 0.55 17.07
N THR A 61 -0.28 -0.34 17.89
CA THR A 61 0.25 -0.64 19.24
C THR A 61 1.17 -1.86 19.31
N ASN A 62 1.10 -2.77 18.32
CA ASN A 62 1.91 -3.99 18.29
C ASN A 62 2.34 -4.35 16.86
N PRO A 63 3.09 -3.46 16.19
CA PRO A 63 3.31 -3.55 14.74
C PRO A 63 4.18 -4.74 14.33
N LYS A 64 4.93 -5.35 15.25
CA LYS A 64 5.80 -6.51 14.98
C LYS A 64 5.05 -7.84 14.95
N HIS A 65 4.01 -7.98 15.75
CA HIS A 65 3.32 -9.25 15.94
C HIS A 65 1.90 -9.25 15.38
N ASN A 66 1.31 -8.07 15.17
CA ASN A 66 -0.01 -7.93 14.59
C ASN A 66 0.12 -7.31 13.20
N VAL A 67 0.20 -8.20 12.21
CA VAL A 67 0.23 -7.88 10.79
C VAL A 67 -1.03 -8.47 10.16
N ARG A 68 -1.65 -7.75 9.24
CA ARG A 68 -2.76 -8.27 8.42
C ARG A 68 -2.52 -7.92 6.96
N THR A 69 -2.90 -8.80 6.05
CA THR A 69 -2.94 -8.51 4.62
C THR A 69 -4.05 -7.51 4.30
N PHE A 70 -3.98 -6.83 3.16
CA PHE A 70 -5.07 -5.97 2.71
C PHE A 70 -6.36 -6.79 2.48
N ALA A 71 -6.24 -7.99 1.93
CA ALA A 71 -7.36 -8.92 1.77
C ALA A 71 -8.06 -9.27 3.08
N GLU A 72 -7.32 -9.52 4.17
CA GLU A 72 -7.90 -9.77 5.49
C GLU A 72 -8.67 -8.55 6.03
N LEU A 73 -8.24 -7.33 5.72
CA LEU A 73 -8.96 -6.12 6.13
C LEU A 73 -10.29 -5.98 5.40
N ILE A 74 -10.30 -6.23 4.08
CA ILE A 74 -11.51 -6.20 3.26
C ILE A 74 -12.49 -7.29 3.72
N LYS A 75 -12.01 -8.51 3.96
CA LYS A 75 -12.81 -9.61 4.51
C LYS A 75 -13.38 -9.29 5.89
N ASP A 76 -12.65 -8.55 6.73
CA ASP A 76 -13.07 -8.12 8.07
C ASP A 76 -14.00 -6.89 8.09
N GLY A 77 -14.36 -6.35 6.91
CA GLY A 77 -15.38 -5.32 6.73
C GLY A 77 -14.87 -3.90 6.51
N TYR A 78 -13.59 -3.70 6.17
CA TYR A 78 -13.11 -2.39 5.72
C TYR A 78 -13.70 -2.04 4.34
N ARG A 79 -14.20 -0.81 4.17
CA ARG A 79 -14.87 -0.34 2.94
C ARG A 79 -14.50 1.09 2.50
N ASP A 80 -13.90 1.90 3.38
CA ASP A 80 -13.53 3.29 3.08
C ASP A 80 -12.17 3.37 2.38
N LEU A 81 -12.17 3.39 1.05
CA LEU A 81 -10.99 3.26 0.19
C LEU A 81 -9.97 4.42 0.27
N ASP A 82 -10.27 5.47 1.02
CA ASP A 82 -9.38 6.62 1.24
C ASP A 82 -8.84 6.67 2.69
N SER A 83 -9.48 5.96 3.63
CA SER A 83 -8.95 5.79 4.98
C SER A 83 -7.79 4.80 5.02
N ASN A 84 -6.66 5.23 5.58
CA ASN A 84 -5.43 4.43 5.73
C ASN A 84 -5.37 3.69 7.08
N SER A 85 -6.53 3.50 7.70
CA SER A 85 -6.61 2.84 9.00
C SER A 85 -7.95 2.14 9.22
N TYR A 86 -7.91 1.01 9.91
CA TYR A 86 -9.09 0.22 10.23
C TYR A 86 -8.81 -0.63 11.48
N LYS A 87 -9.66 -0.53 12.51
CA LYS A 87 -9.54 -1.29 13.78
C LYS A 87 -8.11 -1.27 14.38
N GLY A 88 -7.41 -0.14 14.29
CA GLY A 88 -6.06 0.04 14.81
C GLY A 88 -4.92 -0.46 13.90
N TYR A 89 -5.24 -1.06 12.76
CA TYR A 89 -4.27 -1.34 11.69
C TYR A 89 -4.06 -0.10 10.81
N LEU A 90 -2.81 0.13 10.40
CA LEU A 90 -2.37 1.21 9.52
C LEU A 90 -1.80 0.58 8.24
N PHE A 91 -2.25 1.05 7.08
CA PHE A 91 -1.94 0.47 5.76
C PHE A 91 -2.18 1.48 4.63
N ASP A 92 -1.67 1.19 3.44
CA ASP A 92 -1.98 1.97 2.25
C ASP A 92 -3.35 1.55 1.69
N SER A 93 -4.32 2.46 1.73
CA SER A 93 -5.60 2.29 1.02
C SER A 93 -5.44 2.45 -0.50
N PRO A 94 -6.43 2.08 -1.32
CA PRO A 94 -6.41 2.36 -2.76
C PRO A 94 -6.12 3.84 -3.09
N GLY A 95 -6.74 4.78 -2.36
CA GLY A 95 -6.43 6.21 -2.50
C GLY A 95 -4.95 6.53 -2.24
N ARG A 96 -4.35 5.95 -1.20
CA ARG A 96 -2.93 6.14 -0.88
C ARG A 96 -1.98 5.50 -1.89
N VAL A 97 -2.36 4.35 -2.46
CA VAL A 97 -1.59 3.73 -3.55
C VAL A 97 -1.53 4.67 -4.74
N ARG A 98 -2.65 5.30 -5.12
CA ARG A 98 -2.69 6.32 -6.18
C ARG A 98 -1.78 7.52 -5.85
N ASP A 99 -1.85 8.04 -4.62
CA ASP A 99 -0.95 9.13 -4.19
C ASP A 99 0.53 8.78 -4.38
N LYS A 100 0.92 7.54 -4.05
CA LYS A 100 2.30 7.06 -4.20
C LYS A 100 2.70 6.89 -5.66
N VAL A 101 1.78 6.48 -6.52
CA VAL A 101 2.00 6.45 -7.98
C VAL A 101 2.20 7.86 -8.52
N GLU A 102 1.39 8.83 -8.11
CA GLU A 102 1.57 10.24 -8.51
C GLU A 102 2.89 10.82 -7.98
N LEU A 103 3.29 10.45 -6.77
CA LEU A 103 4.61 10.80 -6.23
C LEU A 103 5.73 10.19 -7.08
N ALA A 104 5.62 8.91 -7.46
CA ALA A 104 6.59 8.25 -8.32
C ALA A 104 6.70 8.93 -9.70
N LYS A 105 5.57 9.33 -10.29
CA LYS A 105 5.54 10.11 -11.54
C LYS A 105 6.22 11.46 -11.38
N LYS A 106 5.91 12.20 -10.30
CA LYS A 106 6.52 13.50 -9.99
C LYS A 106 8.04 13.43 -9.90
N PHE A 107 8.57 12.36 -9.30
CA PHE A 107 10.00 12.10 -9.21
C PHE A 107 10.60 11.44 -10.46
N GLN A 108 9.79 11.12 -11.48
CA GLN A 108 10.24 10.43 -12.70
C GLN A 108 10.89 9.07 -12.41
N LEU A 109 10.33 8.34 -11.45
CA LEU A 109 10.80 7.00 -11.08
C LEU A 109 10.59 6.00 -12.22
N GLY A 110 11.30 4.89 -12.17
CA GLY A 110 11.14 3.79 -13.13
C GLY A 110 9.83 3.01 -13.01
N GLY A 111 9.08 3.21 -11.91
CA GLY A 111 7.78 2.57 -11.67
C GLY A 111 7.50 2.34 -10.19
N VAL A 112 6.49 1.52 -9.92
CA VAL A 112 6.13 1.03 -8.58
C VAL A 112 6.03 -0.50 -8.58
N PHE A 113 6.07 -1.12 -7.40
CA PHE A 113 5.72 -2.55 -7.22
C PHE A 113 4.96 -2.75 -5.90
N LEU A 114 4.16 -3.82 -5.84
CA LEU A 114 3.44 -4.22 -4.63
C LEU A 114 4.19 -5.30 -3.85
N TRP A 115 4.24 -5.14 -2.53
CA TRP A 115 4.79 -6.12 -1.59
C TRP A 115 3.70 -6.58 -0.59
N GLU A 116 3.12 -7.76 -0.75
CA GLU A 116 3.28 -8.67 -1.89
C GLU A 116 1.94 -8.98 -2.56
N LEU A 117 1.99 -9.41 -3.82
CA LEU A 117 0.80 -9.48 -4.68
C LEU A 117 -0.27 -10.42 -4.10
N GLY A 118 0.12 -11.50 -3.42
CA GLY A 118 -0.81 -12.42 -2.77
C GLY A 118 -1.54 -11.86 -1.54
N GLN A 119 -1.21 -10.63 -1.11
CA GLN A 119 -1.85 -9.95 0.03
C GLN A 119 -2.91 -8.92 -0.40
N ASP A 120 -3.01 -8.65 -1.70
CA ASP A 120 -4.10 -7.88 -2.29
C ASP A 120 -5.38 -8.75 -2.40
N VAL A 121 -6.52 -8.13 -2.75
CA VAL A 121 -7.79 -8.83 -2.91
C VAL A 121 -8.39 -8.60 -4.28
N GLN A 122 -8.81 -9.68 -4.92
CA GLN A 122 -9.64 -9.63 -6.11
C GLN A 122 -11.10 -9.52 -5.68
N VAL A 123 -11.79 -8.55 -6.27
CA VAL A 123 -13.22 -8.33 -6.10
C VAL A 123 -13.82 -8.09 -7.48
N ARG A 124 -15.15 -8.15 -7.61
CA ARG A 124 -15.82 -8.03 -8.92
C ARG A 124 -15.42 -6.76 -9.68
N GLY A 125 -15.28 -5.63 -8.98
CA GLY A 125 -14.85 -4.37 -9.60
C GLY A 125 -13.36 -4.26 -9.89
N ALA A 126 -12.53 -5.14 -9.31
CA ALA A 126 -11.08 -5.15 -9.45
C ALA A 126 -10.53 -6.59 -9.60
N PRO A 127 -10.79 -7.26 -10.73
CA PRO A 127 -10.38 -8.65 -10.96
C PRO A 127 -8.85 -8.83 -10.96
N GLY A 128 -8.06 -7.77 -11.17
CA GLY A 128 -6.60 -7.81 -11.06
C GLY A 128 -6.06 -7.66 -9.63
N GLY A 129 -6.91 -7.25 -8.68
CA GLY A 129 -6.51 -6.87 -7.33
C GLY A 129 -6.79 -5.38 -7.08
N MET A 130 -7.44 -5.05 -5.96
CA MET A 130 -7.83 -3.68 -5.64
C MET A 130 -6.65 -2.71 -5.59
N LEU A 131 -5.55 -3.08 -4.94
CA LEU A 131 -4.36 -2.23 -4.85
C LEU A 131 -3.60 -2.23 -6.18
N LEU A 132 -3.56 -3.36 -6.91
CA LEU A 132 -2.93 -3.43 -8.23
C LEU A 132 -3.62 -2.50 -9.23
N GLU A 133 -4.95 -2.52 -9.27
CA GLU A 133 -5.71 -1.66 -10.17
C GLU A 133 -5.65 -0.20 -9.74
N ALA A 134 -5.64 0.09 -8.44
CA ALA A 134 -5.36 1.43 -7.95
C ALA A 134 -3.97 1.93 -8.37
N ALA A 135 -2.97 1.05 -8.48
CA ALA A 135 -1.66 1.42 -8.97
C ALA A 135 -1.61 1.59 -10.51
N ALA A 136 -2.47 0.89 -11.25
CA ALA A 136 -2.50 0.89 -12.71
C ALA A 136 -3.29 2.07 -13.30
N VAL A 137 -4.36 2.51 -12.63
CA VAL A 137 -5.30 3.50 -13.17
C VAL A 137 -4.97 4.90 -12.62
N GLY A 138 -4.75 5.87 -13.52
CA GLY A 138 -4.49 7.27 -13.18
C GLY A 138 -5.73 8.08 -12.81
N GLU A 139 -6.92 7.50 -12.90
CA GLU A 139 -8.21 8.10 -12.54
C GLU A 139 -8.89 7.33 -11.40
N TYR A 140 -9.76 8.02 -10.66
CA TYR A 140 -10.49 7.45 -9.54
C TYR A 140 -11.43 6.33 -10.02
N ILE A 141 -11.21 5.11 -9.56
CA ILE A 141 -12.21 4.04 -9.69
C ILE A 141 -13.16 4.20 -8.50
N PHE A 142 -14.43 4.47 -8.80
CA PHE A 142 -15.51 4.44 -7.82
C PHE A 142 -16.01 3.00 -7.72
N PHE A 143 -15.82 2.38 -6.56
CA PHE A 143 -16.37 1.06 -6.25
C PHE A 143 -17.67 1.25 -5.48
N SER A 144 -18.74 0.61 -5.95
CA SER A 144 -19.96 0.42 -5.16
C SER A 144 -19.77 -0.69 -4.12
N ASP A 145 -20.68 -0.80 -3.15
CA ASP A 145 -20.63 -1.90 -2.17
C ASP A 145 -20.71 -3.28 -2.86
N GLU A 146 -21.45 -3.40 -3.97
CA GLU A 146 -21.56 -4.63 -4.77
C GLU A 146 -20.25 -4.98 -5.50
N ASP A 147 -19.40 -3.98 -5.78
CA ASP A 147 -18.11 -4.19 -6.43
C ASP A 147 -17.04 -4.72 -5.47
N LEU A 148 -17.27 -4.60 -4.16
CA LEU A 148 -16.37 -5.02 -3.09
C LEU A 148 -16.69 -6.43 -2.57
N ASP A 149 -17.69 -7.09 -3.15
CA ASP A 149 -17.96 -8.49 -2.88
C ASP A 149 -16.82 -9.34 -3.45
N ILE A 150 -16.28 -10.20 -2.58
CA ILE A 150 -15.22 -11.14 -2.92
C ILE A 150 -15.87 -12.24 -3.78
N GLU A 151 -15.34 -12.48 -4.97
CA GLU A 151 -15.79 -13.61 -5.77
C GLU A 151 -15.46 -14.91 -5.01
N GLU A 152 -16.49 -15.67 -4.63
CA GLU A 152 -16.29 -17.03 -4.14
C GLU A 152 -15.76 -17.86 -5.29
N VAL A 153 -14.50 -18.29 -5.19
CA VAL A 153 -13.92 -19.26 -6.11
C VAL A 153 -14.66 -20.57 -5.86
N ASP A 154 -15.41 -21.06 -6.86
CA ASP A 154 -16.07 -22.36 -6.78
C ASP A 154 -14.99 -23.45 -6.70
N GLU A 155 -14.76 -23.97 -5.49
CA GLU A 155 -13.78 -25.03 -5.22
C GLU A 155 -14.11 -26.36 -5.94
N ASN A 156 -15.18 -26.43 -6.75
CA ASN A 156 -15.59 -27.61 -7.50
C ASN A 156 -15.09 -27.65 -8.97
N GLU A 157 -14.30 -26.69 -9.43
CA GLU A 157 -13.57 -26.80 -10.72
C GLU A 157 -12.14 -27.33 -10.49
N GLU A 158 -12.01 -28.53 -9.92
CA GLU A 158 -10.83 -29.38 -10.12
C GLU A 158 -11.12 -30.45 -11.17
N LEU A 159 -10.22 -30.51 -12.16
CA LEU A 159 -10.10 -31.36 -13.35
C LEU A 159 -10.51 -32.84 -13.20
#